data_AF-A0A4Y3RR10-F1
#
_entry.id   AF-A0A4Y3RR10-F1
#
_cell.length_a   1.000
_cell.length_b   1.000
_cell.length_c   1.000
_cell.angle_alpha   90.00
_cell.angle_beta   90.00
_cell.angle_gamma   90.00
#
_symmetry.space_group_name_H-M   'P 1'
#
loop_
_entity.id
_entity.type
_entity.pdbx_description
1 polymer ?
#
loop_
_entity_poly.entity_id
_entity_poly.type
_entity_poly.pdbx_seq_one_letter_code
_entity_poly.pdbx_strand_id
1 'polypeptide(L)'
;MSITAIPMHLQEVPTTDGTGTAAPHHNPEATRGRDVSFAERRAVLLHSLRVLLQQYPIGETLPSVRELATQLGQAQRYVGSAMVHLDRLGEVVYSPSGGRNAGRRRLSPQEQHPNDIAFDRAVRHGIESGRHGAGTVLPTAILAVQHGLTLELVPRALRLVIKDKLVAFWEGPHGPGYYVLTVSGRPA
;
A
#
# COMPACT_ATOMS: atom_id res chain seq x y z
N MET A 1 -12.94 23.16 53.62
CA MET A 1 -12.21 22.09 54.33
C MET A 1 -13.23 21.32 55.16
N SER A 2 -13.41 20.03 54.89
CA SER A 2 -13.79 19.00 55.87
C SER A 2 -13.77 17.65 55.16
N ILE A 3 -12.79 16.84 55.55
CA ILE A 3 -12.65 15.43 55.21
C ILE A 3 -13.44 14.67 56.28
N THR A 4 -14.33 13.78 55.86
CA THR A 4 -14.87 12.73 56.74
C THR A 4 -14.70 11.40 56.03
N ALA A 5 -13.85 10.56 56.62
CA ALA A 5 -13.64 9.17 56.25
C ALA A 5 -14.54 8.25 57.09
N ILE A 6 -14.42 6.94 56.81
CA ILE A 6 -14.77 5.75 57.64
C ILE A 6 -16.14 5.10 57.27
N PRO A 7 -16.31 3.74 57.27
CA PRO A 7 -15.37 2.62 57.11
C PRO A 7 -15.82 1.55 56.07
N MET A 8 -14.93 0.57 55.84
CA MET A 8 -15.24 -0.75 55.28
C MET A 8 -16.24 -1.54 56.14
N HIS A 9 -17.16 -2.26 55.51
CA HIS A 9 -17.64 -3.52 56.07
C HIS A 9 -17.80 -4.57 54.97
N LEU A 10 -17.06 -5.67 55.14
CA LEU A 10 -17.14 -6.92 54.42
C LEU A 10 -18.50 -7.57 54.72
N GLN A 11 -19.26 -7.98 53.70
CA GLN A 11 -20.38 -8.90 53.90
C GLN A 11 -20.48 -9.84 52.69
N GLU A 12 -20.26 -11.13 52.97
CA GLU A 12 -20.38 -12.26 52.05
C GLU A 12 -21.84 -12.49 51.66
N VAL A 13 -22.09 -12.92 50.41
CA VAL A 13 -23.39 -13.46 49.97
C VAL A 13 -23.13 -14.67 49.06
N PRO A 14 -23.90 -15.78 49.22
CA PRO A 14 -23.54 -17.10 48.74
C PRO A 14 -23.97 -17.39 47.29
N THR A 15 -23.39 -18.48 46.79
CA THR A 15 -23.61 -19.20 45.52
C THR A 15 -25.04 -19.25 44.98
N THR A 16 -25.18 -19.06 43.66
CA THR A 16 -26.18 -19.78 42.84
C THR A 16 -25.58 -20.15 41.48
N ASP A 17 -25.73 -21.43 41.13
CA ASP A 17 -25.49 -21.99 39.81
C ASP A 17 -26.37 -21.32 38.75
N GLY A 18 -25.77 -21.00 37.60
CA GLY A 18 -26.46 -20.42 36.45
C GLY A 18 -25.71 -20.71 35.15
N THR A 19 -26.08 -21.81 34.51
CA THR A 19 -26.01 -22.13 33.08
C THR A 19 -25.39 -21.04 32.18
N GLY A 20 -24.06 -21.08 32.04
CA GLY A 20 -23.32 -20.28 31.06
C GLY A 20 -23.33 -20.96 29.69
N THR A 21 -24.14 -20.45 28.77
CA THR A 21 -24.07 -20.72 27.34
C THR A 21 -22.62 -20.61 26.86
N ALA A 22 -22.07 -21.70 26.35
CA ALA A 22 -20.72 -21.75 25.81
C ALA A 22 -20.57 -20.70 24.70
N ALA A 23 -19.78 -19.66 24.97
CA ALA A 23 -19.28 -18.75 23.95
C ALA A 23 -18.47 -19.58 22.94
N PRO A 24 -18.64 -19.38 21.61
CA PRO A 24 -17.85 -20.11 20.64
C PRO A 24 -16.38 -19.75 20.85
N HIS A 25 -15.58 -20.74 21.25
CA HIS A 25 -14.13 -20.64 21.30
C HIS A 25 -13.62 -20.30 19.90
N HIS A 26 -13.33 -19.02 19.67
CA HIS A 26 -12.62 -18.57 18.48
C HIS A 26 -11.20 -19.12 18.57
N ASN A 27 -10.93 -20.21 17.87
CA ASN A 27 -9.59 -20.79 17.79
C ASN A 27 -8.74 -19.95 16.79
N PRO A 28 -7.76 -19.16 17.25
CA PRO A 28 -6.97 -18.28 16.38
C PRO A 28 -6.00 -19.04 15.47
N GLU A 29 -5.69 -20.30 15.78
CA GLU A 29 -4.77 -21.13 14.98
C GLU A 29 -5.42 -21.64 13.68
N ALA A 30 -6.73 -21.92 13.70
CA ALA A 30 -7.47 -22.34 12.52
C ALA A 30 -7.58 -21.22 11.47
N THR A 31 -7.60 -19.96 11.90
CA THR A 31 -7.59 -18.78 11.03
C THR A 31 -6.23 -18.61 10.35
N ARG A 32 -5.13 -18.75 11.11
CA ARG A 32 -3.75 -18.63 10.58
C ARG A 32 -3.44 -19.65 9.48
N GLY A 33 -3.86 -20.92 9.63
CA GLY A 33 -3.61 -21.96 8.63
C GLY A 33 -4.33 -21.71 7.28
N ARG A 34 -5.53 -21.12 7.30
CA ARG A 34 -6.25 -20.72 6.06
C ARG A 34 -5.61 -19.51 5.40
N ASP A 35 -5.19 -18.53 6.17
CA ASP A 35 -4.62 -17.27 5.66
C ASP A 35 -3.28 -17.49 4.95
N VAL A 36 -2.42 -18.37 5.49
CA VAL A 36 -1.15 -18.76 4.86
C VAL A 36 -1.42 -19.40 3.49
N SER A 37 -2.37 -20.33 3.41
CA SER A 37 -2.72 -20.99 2.14
C SER A 37 -3.27 -20.02 1.08
N PHE A 38 -3.91 -18.92 1.49
CA PHE A 38 -4.44 -17.91 0.57
C PHE A 38 -3.33 -16.96 0.10
N ALA A 39 -2.47 -16.54 1.01
CA ALA A 39 -1.30 -15.71 0.70
C ALA A 39 -0.34 -16.43 -0.26
N GLU A 40 -0.07 -17.70 -0.02
CA GLU A 40 0.76 -18.54 -0.90
C GLU A 40 0.14 -18.68 -2.30
N ARG A 41 -1.15 -19.02 -2.38
CA ARG A 41 -1.86 -19.11 -3.67
C ARG A 41 -1.83 -17.78 -4.43
N ARG A 42 -1.99 -16.67 -3.73
CA ARG A 42 -1.89 -15.33 -4.31
C ARG A 42 -0.46 -15.04 -4.80
N ALA A 43 0.56 -15.42 -4.05
CA ALA A 43 1.96 -15.25 -4.43
C ALA A 43 2.30 -16.07 -5.68
N VAL A 44 1.87 -17.34 -5.74
CA VAL A 44 2.02 -18.20 -6.92
C VAL A 44 1.33 -17.58 -8.13
N LEU A 45 0.08 -17.12 -7.98
CA LEU A 45 -0.64 -16.46 -9.08
C LEU A 45 0.07 -15.20 -9.58
N LEU A 46 0.55 -14.34 -8.67
CA LEU A 46 1.29 -13.14 -9.03
C LEU A 46 2.59 -13.48 -9.76
N HIS A 47 3.30 -14.50 -9.30
CA HIS A 47 4.51 -14.97 -9.96
C HIS A 47 4.21 -15.49 -11.37
N SER A 48 3.25 -16.40 -11.53
CA SER A 48 2.86 -16.94 -12.83
C SER A 48 2.37 -15.85 -13.79
N LEU A 49 1.60 -14.88 -13.29
CA LEU A 49 1.16 -13.73 -14.08
C LEU A 49 2.35 -12.88 -14.52
N ARG A 50 3.31 -12.57 -13.65
CA ARG A 50 4.53 -11.84 -14.04
C ARG A 50 5.32 -12.57 -15.13
N VAL A 51 5.50 -13.88 -14.99
CA VAL A 51 6.18 -14.72 -15.99
C VAL A 51 5.44 -14.66 -17.33
N LEU A 52 4.11 -14.76 -17.33
CA LEU A 52 3.31 -14.62 -18.54
C LEU A 52 3.45 -13.22 -19.16
N LEU A 53 3.38 -12.17 -18.34
CA LEU A 53 3.50 -10.78 -18.79
C LEU A 53 4.88 -10.44 -19.39
N GLN A 54 5.92 -11.20 -19.06
CA GLN A 54 7.25 -11.02 -19.66
C GLN A 54 7.29 -11.37 -21.15
N GLN A 55 6.33 -12.16 -21.64
CA GLN A 55 6.19 -12.50 -23.06
C GLN A 55 5.65 -11.33 -23.90
N TYR A 56 5.08 -10.31 -23.24
CA TYR A 56 4.55 -9.13 -23.90
C TYR A 56 5.56 -7.98 -23.83
N PRO A 57 5.78 -7.25 -24.95
CA PRO A 57 6.65 -6.09 -24.98
C PRO A 57 6.23 -5.01 -23.97
N ILE A 58 7.20 -4.25 -23.49
CA ILE A 58 6.95 -3.08 -22.65
C ILE A 58 6.21 -2.03 -23.46
N GLY A 59 5.25 -1.33 -22.85
CA GLY A 59 4.49 -0.26 -23.49
C GLY A 59 3.33 -0.74 -24.37
N GLU A 60 3.33 -2.00 -24.79
CA GLU A 60 2.26 -2.56 -25.60
C GLU A 60 1.03 -2.94 -24.78
N THR A 61 -0.11 -2.97 -25.48
CA THR A 61 -1.39 -3.32 -24.87
C THR A 61 -1.39 -4.79 -24.49
N LEU A 62 -1.60 -5.08 -23.21
CA LEU A 62 -1.75 -6.41 -22.67
C LEU A 62 -3.10 -7.01 -23.07
N PRO A 63 -3.19 -8.35 -23.16
CA PRO A 63 -4.45 -9.04 -23.35
C PRO A 63 -5.48 -8.67 -22.28
N SER A 64 -6.74 -8.94 -22.57
CA SER A 64 -7.83 -8.83 -21.61
C SER A 64 -7.61 -9.78 -20.41
N VAL A 65 -8.24 -9.46 -19.28
CA VAL A 65 -8.22 -10.35 -18.10
C VAL A 65 -8.80 -11.72 -18.43
N ARG A 66 -9.78 -11.79 -19.34
CA ARG A 66 -10.36 -13.05 -19.81
C ARG A 66 -9.31 -13.91 -20.52
N GLU A 67 -8.55 -13.34 -21.45
CA GLU A 67 -7.51 -14.05 -22.19
C GLU A 67 -6.38 -14.49 -21.25
N LEU A 68 -5.91 -13.61 -20.37
CA LEU A 68 -4.89 -13.96 -19.37
C LEU A 68 -5.36 -15.08 -18.43
N ALA A 69 -6.63 -15.05 -18.03
CA ALA A 69 -7.24 -16.10 -17.21
C ALA A 69 -7.31 -17.44 -17.93
N THR A 70 -7.67 -17.44 -19.23
CA THR A 70 -7.64 -18.65 -20.06
C THR A 70 -6.22 -19.19 -20.20
N GLN A 71 -5.23 -18.35 -20.48
CA GLN A 71 -3.82 -18.76 -20.62
C GLN A 71 -3.25 -19.33 -19.32
N LEU A 72 -3.64 -18.79 -18.16
CA LEU A 72 -3.19 -19.26 -16.85
C LEU A 72 -4.01 -20.43 -16.30
N GLY A 73 -5.14 -20.79 -16.93
CA GLY A 73 -6.09 -21.77 -16.37
C GLY A 73 -6.69 -21.32 -15.02
N GLN A 74 -6.88 -20.01 -14.83
CA GLN A 74 -7.34 -19.41 -13.58
C GLN A 74 -8.71 -18.74 -13.74
N ALA A 75 -9.43 -18.54 -12.63
CA ALA A 75 -10.66 -17.77 -12.67
C ALA A 75 -10.37 -16.27 -12.91
N GLN A 76 -11.17 -15.63 -13.77
CA GLN A 76 -11.00 -14.22 -14.15
C GLN A 76 -10.91 -13.27 -12.95
N ARG A 77 -11.69 -13.51 -11.89
CA ARG A 77 -11.67 -12.69 -10.66
C ARG A 77 -10.30 -12.67 -9.98
N TYR A 78 -9.57 -13.78 -10.00
CA TYR A 78 -8.25 -13.87 -9.36
C TYR A 78 -7.20 -13.16 -10.21
N VAL A 79 -7.25 -13.34 -11.53
CA VAL A 79 -6.36 -12.62 -12.45
C VAL A 79 -6.63 -11.12 -12.42
N GLY A 80 -7.89 -10.69 -12.38
CA GLY A 80 -8.26 -9.29 -12.24
C GLY A 80 -7.73 -8.68 -10.94
N SER A 81 -7.85 -9.39 -9.81
CA SER A 81 -7.28 -8.97 -8.54
C SER A 81 -5.74 -8.90 -8.57
N ALA A 82 -5.09 -9.86 -9.22
CA ALA A 82 -3.64 -9.85 -9.42
C ALA A 82 -3.19 -8.66 -10.29
N MET A 83 -3.91 -8.35 -11.38
CA MET A 83 -3.65 -7.18 -12.23
C MET A 83 -3.79 -5.86 -11.45
N VAL A 84 -4.82 -5.73 -10.61
CA VAL A 84 -4.97 -4.56 -9.71
C VAL A 84 -3.78 -4.46 -8.76
N HIS A 85 -3.27 -5.59 -8.26
CA HIS A 85 -2.10 -5.57 -7.39
C HIS A 85 -0.83 -5.12 -8.13
N LEU A 86 -0.60 -5.62 -9.34
CA LEU A 86 0.55 -5.20 -10.17
C LEU A 86 0.47 -3.72 -10.55
N ASP A 87 -0.73 -3.17 -10.75
CA ASP A 87 -0.96 -1.73 -10.96
C ASP A 87 -0.57 -0.91 -9.73
N ARG A 88 -0.98 -1.35 -8.53
CA ARG A 88 -0.57 -0.73 -7.25
C ARG A 88 0.93 -0.77 -7.02
N LEU A 89 1.65 -1.75 -7.59
CA LEU A 89 3.11 -1.83 -7.54
C LEU A 89 3.79 -1.00 -8.64
N GLY A 90 3.03 -0.49 -9.63
CA GLY A 90 3.56 0.24 -10.77
C GLY A 90 4.36 -0.65 -11.73
N GLU A 91 3.98 -1.92 -11.86
CA GLU A 91 4.51 -2.86 -12.85
C GLU A 91 3.69 -2.85 -14.14
N VAL A 92 2.40 -2.54 -14.03
CA VAL A 92 1.48 -2.37 -15.16
C VAL A 92 0.64 -1.11 -14.96
N VAL A 93 0.04 -0.64 -16.03
CA VAL A 93 -1.16 0.21 -15.97
C VAL A 93 -2.35 -0.71 -16.15
N TYR A 94 -3.32 -0.66 -15.24
CA TYR A 94 -4.56 -1.44 -15.35
C TYR A 94 -5.75 -0.59 -14.92
N SER A 95 -6.50 -0.08 -15.90
CA SER A 95 -7.76 0.60 -15.65
C SER A 95 -8.94 -0.27 -16.10
N PRO A 96 -9.64 -0.96 -15.18
CA PRO A 96 -10.77 -1.82 -15.54
C PRO A 96 -11.97 -1.03 -16.07
N SER A 97 -12.09 0.25 -15.68
CA SER A 97 -13.26 1.10 -15.93
C SER A 97 -13.07 2.14 -17.05
N GLY A 98 -11.96 2.12 -17.79
CA GLY A 98 -11.76 2.99 -18.94
C GLY A 98 -11.63 4.49 -18.60
N GLY A 99 -10.85 4.85 -17.56
CA GLY A 99 -10.63 6.25 -17.16
C GLY A 99 -9.64 7.03 -18.04
N ARG A 100 -9.12 8.17 -17.54
CA ARG A 100 -8.17 9.05 -18.28
C ARG A 100 -6.89 8.34 -18.78
N ASN A 101 -6.51 7.25 -18.11
CA ASN A 101 -5.41 6.36 -18.50
C ASN A 101 -5.97 4.96 -18.81
N ALA A 102 -7.04 4.91 -19.61
CA ALA A 102 -7.69 3.68 -20.04
C ALA A 102 -6.67 2.81 -20.78
N GLY A 103 -6.51 1.57 -20.32
CA GLY A 103 -5.60 0.64 -20.96
C GLY A 103 -5.09 -0.41 -20.00
N ARG A 104 -4.41 -1.39 -20.61
CA ARG A 104 -3.66 -2.41 -19.92
C ARG A 104 -2.33 -2.47 -20.62
N ARG A 105 -1.25 -2.07 -19.99
CA ARG A 105 0.08 -2.18 -20.59
C ARG A 105 1.13 -2.46 -19.54
N ARG A 106 2.20 -3.10 -19.95
CA ARG A 106 3.35 -3.32 -19.09
C ARG A 106 4.19 -2.05 -19.01
N LEU A 107 4.59 -1.67 -17.80
CA LEU A 107 5.49 -0.54 -17.56
C LEU A 107 6.95 -1.01 -17.57
N SER A 108 7.85 -0.14 -18.04
CA SER A 108 9.28 -0.34 -17.80
C SER A 108 9.59 -0.14 -16.29
N PRO A 109 10.61 -0.80 -15.72
CA PRO A 109 11.01 -0.59 -14.33
C PRO A 109 11.34 0.88 -13.99
N GLN A 110 11.81 1.65 -14.96
CA GLN A 110 12.14 3.07 -14.81
C GLN A 110 11.01 3.99 -15.27
N GLU A 111 9.96 3.45 -15.86
CA GLU A 111 8.83 4.24 -16.31
C GLU A 111 7.95 4.63 -15.12
N GLN A 112 7.46 5.87 -15.18
CA GLN A 112 6.56 6.39 -14.19
C GLN A 112 5.14 5.92 -14.45
N HIS A 113 4.42 5.54 -13.40
CA HIS A 113 3.00 5.22 -13.52
C HIS A 113 2.23 6.51 -13.89
N PRO A 114 1.35 6.51 -14.91
CA PRO A 114 0.68 7.73 -15.39
C PRO A 114 -0.08 8.51 -14.32
N ASN A 115 -0.69 7.81 -13.35
CA ASN A 115 -1.42 8.44 -12.23
C ASN A 115 -0.50 9.16 -11.23
N ASP A 116 0.81 8.93 -11.30
CA ASP A 116 1.78 9.43 -10.32
C ASP A 116 2.55 10.65 -10.83
N ILE A 117 2.46 10.96 -12.14
CA ILE A 117 3.22 12.04 -12.80
C ILE A 117 3.01 13.40 -12.14
N ALA A 118 1.74 13.75 -11.85
CA ALA A 118 1.42 15.04 -11.25
C ALA A 118 1.97 15.16 -9.82
N PHE A 119 1.88 14.08 -9.04
CA PHE A 119 2.36 14.02 -7.66
C PHE A 119 3.90 14.12 -7.60
N ASP A 120 4.62 13.32 -8.38
CA ASP A 120 6.09 13.35 -8.43
C ASP A 120 6.60 14.74 -8.86
N ARG A 121 5.99 15.35 -9.87
CA ARG A 121 6.33 16.71 -10.31
C ARG A 121 6.17 17.72 -9.17
N ALA A 122 5.08 17.64 -8.42
CA ALA A 122 4.84 18.54 -7.30
C ALA A 122 5.86 18.34 -6.17
N VAL A 123 6.23 17.09 -5.87
CA VAL A 123 7.27 16.77 -4.88
C VAL A 123 8.61 17.36 -5.31
N ARG A 124 9.05 17.08 -6.55
CA ARG A 124 10.32 17.60 -7.08
C ARG A 124 10.35 19.11 -7.08
N HIS A 125 9.31 19.75 -7.58
CA HIS A 125 9.19 21.21 -7.58
C HIS A 125 9.24 21.78 -6.15
N GLY A 126 8.57 21.14 -5.18
CA GLY A 126 8.62 21.56 -3.78
C GLY A 126 10.01 21.47 -3.17
N ILE A 127 10.80 20.44 -3.54
CA ILE A 127 12.20 20.30 -3.11
C ILE A 127 13.07 21.35 -3.81
N GLU A 128 12.98 21.49 -5.13
CA GLU A 128 13.77 22.43 -5.94
C GLU A 128 13.53 23.89 -5.56
N SER A 129 12.28 24.25 -5.24
CA SER A 129 11.92 25.59 -4.79
C SER A 129 12.30 25.87 -3.32
N GLY A 130 12.81 24.89 -2.59
CA GLY A 130 13.13 25.02 -1.17
C GLY A 130 11.92 24.98 -0.23
N ARG A 131 10.70 24.77 -0.74
CA ARG A 131 9.49 24.59 0.09
C ARG A 131 9.59 23.36 0.97
N HIS A 132 10.22 22.30 0.48
CA HIS A 132 10.55 21.11 1.25
C HIS A 132 12.07 21.07 1.45
N GLY A 133 12.52 21.67 2.56
CA GLY A 133 13.94 21.75 2.90
C GLY A 133 14.54 20.39 3.25
N ALA A 134 15.85 20.26 3.08
CA ALA A 134 16.57 19.04 3.47
C ALA A 134 16.39 18.74 4.97
N GLY A 135 16.25 17.46 5.31
CA GLY A 135 15.98 17.00 6.68
C GLY A 135 14.54 17.20 7.14
N THR A 136 13.68 17.83 6.34
CA THR A 136 12.25 17.99 6.69
C THR A 136 11.43 16.79 6.23
N VAL A 137 10.35 16.51 6.97
CA VAL A 137 9.37 15.50 6.56
C VAL A 137 8.54 16.02 5.39
N LEU A 138 8.41 15.20 4.36
CA LEU A 138 7.55 15.48 3.22
C LEU A 138 6.09 15.32 3.66
N PRO A 139 5.20 16.31 3.43
CA PRO A 139 3.79 16.23 3.82
C PRO A 139 2.99 15.32 2.88
N THR A 140 3.34 14.04 2.83
CA THR A 140 2.83 13.07 1.85
C THR A 140 1.32 12.91 1.89
N ALA A 141 0.69 12.97 3.07
CA ALA A 141 -0.75 12.87 3.17
C ALA A 141 -1.48 14.03 2.51
N ILE A 142 -1.00 15.26 2.72
CA ILE A 142 -1.58 16.47 2.12
C ILE A 142 -1.35 16.44 0.60
N LEU A 143 -0.12 16.13 0.16
CA LEU A 143 0.21 16.03 -1.26
C LEU A 143 -0.61 14.94 -1.96
N ALA A 144 -0.81 13.77 -1.32
CA ALA A 144 -1.57 12.67 -1.89
C ALA A 144 -3.01 13.10 -2.15
N VAL A 145 -3.67 13.71 -1.16
CA VAL A 145 -5.04 14.23 -1.28
C VAL A 145 -5.13 15.28 -2.38
N GLN A 146 -4.20 16.24 -2.44
CA GLN A 146 -4.16 17.29 -3.46
C GLN A 146 -4.04 16.74 -4.89
N HIS A 147 -3.43 15.57 -5.06
CA HIS A 147 -3.22 14.93 -6.35
C HIS A 147 -4.14 13.73 -6.61
N GLY A 148 -5.17 13.52 -5.78
CA GLY A 148 -6.12 12.42 -5.94
C GLY A 148 -5.51 11.03 -5.76
N LEU A 149 -4.42 10.93 -5.01
CA LEU A 149 -3.70 9.71 -4.72
C LEU A 149 -4.11 9.21 -3.32
N THR A 150 -4.35 7.91 -3.17
CA THR A 150 -4.54 7.31 -1.84
C THR A 150 -3.19 7.11 -1.16
N LEU A 151 -3.16 7.14 0.19
CA LEU A 151 -1.93 6.96 0.97
C LEU A 151 -1.19 5.65 0.64
N GLU A 152 -1.94 4.58 0.36
CA GLU A 152 -1.39 3.28 -0.03
C GLU A 152 -0.54 3.34 -1.32
N LEU A 153 -0.79 4.32 -2.20
CA LEU A 153 -0.10 4.48 -3.48
C LEU A 153 1.08 5.44 -3.41
N VAL A 154 1.26 6.16 -2.29
CA VAL A 154 2.40 7.08 -2.10
C VAL A 154 3.75 6.39 -2.29
N PRO A 155 4.00 5.17 -1.77
CA PRO A 155 5.27 4.48 -2.02
C PRO A 155 5.54 4.23 -3.52
N ARG A 156 4.50 3.89 -4.29
CA ARG A 156 4.60 3.74 -5.76
C ARG A 156 4.94 5.08 -6.40
N ALA A 157 4.23 6.13 -6.03
CA ALA A 157 4.40 7.46 -6.62
C ALA A 157 5.76 8.10 -6.29
N LEU A 158 6.31 7.82 -5.10
CA LEU A 158 7.65 8.27 -4.69
C LEU A 158 8.79 7.40 -5.21
N ARG A 159 8.51 6.26 -5.86
CA ARG A 159 9.54 5.28 -6.27
C ARG A 159 10.71 5.92 -7.01
N LEU A 160 10.44 6.82 -7.96
CA LEU A 160 11.49 7.49 -8.74
C LEU A 160 12.18 8.62 -7.95
N VAL A 161 11.45 9.36 -7.12
CA VAL A 161 12.01 10.36 -6.21
C VAL A 161 12.99 9.73 -5.21
N ILE A 162 12.65 8.55 -4.69
CA ILE A 162 13.51 7.75 -3.80
C ILE A 162 14.73 7.23 -4.55
N LYS A 163 14.52 6.67 -5.76
CA LYS A 163 15.60 6.20 -6.62
C LYS A 163 16.62 7.30 -6.92
N ASP A 164 16.14 8.52 -7.15
CA ASP A 164 16.96 9.71 -7.41
C ASP A 164 17.56 10.31 -6.12
N LYS A 165 17.37 9.66 -4.97
CA LYS A 165 17.90 10.05 -3.65
C LYS A 165 17.47 11.46 -3.24
N LEU A 166 16.27 11.89 -3.63
CA LEU A 166 15.70 13.15 -3.17
C LEU A 166 14.96 12.98 -1.84
N VAL A 167 14.40 11.79 -1.61
CA VAL A 167 13.71 11.45 -0.36
C VAL A 167 14.04 10.03 0.09
N ALA A 168 13.93 9.75 1.38
CA ALA A 168 14.00 8.40 1.93
C ALA A 168 12.98 8.20 3.05
N PHE A 169 12.51 6.97 3.21
CA PHE A 169 11.69 6.59 4.36
C PHE A 169 12.58 6.20 5.53
N TRP A 170 12.43 6.86 6.69
CA TRP A 170 13.14 6.50 7.92
C TRP A 170 12.43 7.06 9.16
N GLU A 171 12.89 6.63 10.33
CA GLU A 171 12.41 7.09 11.65
C GLU A 171 13.14 8.37 12.05
N GLY A 172 12.55 9.53 11.73
CA GLY A 172 13.17 10.83 11.95
C GLY A 172 12.63 11.61 13.15
N PRO A 173 13.02 12.89 13.30
CA PRO A 173 12.64 13.72 14.45
C PRO A 173 11.13 13.89 14.65
N HIS A 174 10.33 13.62 13.61
CA HIS A 174 8.87 13.71 13.64
C HIS A 174 8.18 12.34 13.47
N GLY A 175 8.91 11.25 13.73
CA GLY A 175 8.45 9.88 13.58
C GLY A 175 8.73 9.29 12.19
N PRO A 176 8.12 8.14 11.86
CA PRO A 176 8.34 7.46 10.59
C PRO A 176 7.72 8.25 9.43
N GLY A 177 8.50 8.49 8.39
CA GLY A 177 8.01 9.22 7.23
C GLY A 177 9.02 9.31 6.10
N TYR A 178 8.59 9.93 5.00
CA TYR A 178 9.49 10.30 3.92
C TYR A 178 10.12 11.64 4.24
N TYR A 179 11.43 11.70 4.35
CA TYR A 179 12.16 12.94 4.58
C TYR A 179 12.97 13.31 3.36
N VAL A 180 13.11 14.60 3.12
CA VAL A 180 13.93 15.15 2.03
C VAL A 180 15.41 14.99 2.39
N LEU A 181 16.18 14.42 1.47
CA LEU A 181 17.62 14.23 1.64
C LEU A 181 18.36 15.52 1.28
N THR A 182 19.50 15.75 1.91
CA THR A 182 20.42 16.79 1.47
C THR A 182 20.94 16.45 0.08
N VAL A 183 20.67 17.30 -0.91
CA VAL A 183 21.36 17.23 -2.20
C VAL A 183 22.81 17.65 -1.95
N SER A 184 23.66 16.68 -1.65
CA SER A 184 25.10 16.89 -1.56
C SER A 184 25.61 17.24 -2.97
N GLY A 185 25.69 18.53 -3.30
CA GLY A 185 26.39 19.02 -4.48
C GLY A 185 25.57 19.95 -5.38
N ARG A 186 25.63 21.25 -5.08
CA ARG A 186 25.71 22.28 -6.12
C ARG A 186 26.92 23.17 -5.76
N PRO A 187 28.06 23.06 -6.46
CA PRO A 187 29.09 24.08 -6.32
C PRO A 187 28.52 25.41 -6.83
N ALA A 188 28.82 26.48 -6.10
CA ALA A 188 28.62 27.85 -6.53
C ALA A 188 29.42 28.16 -7.80
#